data_AF-A7HXD9-F1
#
_entry.id   AF-A7HXD9-F1
#
_cell.length_a   1.000
_cell.length_b   1.000
_cell.length_c   1.000
_cell.angle_alpha   90.00
_cell.angle_beta   90.00
_cell.angle_gamma   90.00
#
_symmetry.space_group_name_H-M   'P 1'
#
loop_
_entity.id
_entity.type
_entity.pdbx_description
1 polymer ?
#
loop_
_entity_poly.entity_id
_entity_poly.type
_entity_poly.pdbx_seq_one_letter_code
_entity_poly.pdbx_strand_id
1 'polypeptide(L)'
;MTSRSENGARPLPFLSRLIQRVGTSRLASYFLWLLVILCLVLGLADFAYHKHVEFPVEEFPAFYGLFALIGVFVLVVASKGLQVLLRRPENYYASKSVDAEPHPDFDLKRKTFDA
;
A
#
# COMPACT_ATOMS: atom_id res chain seq x y z
N MET A 1 -12.50 -31.00 23.17
CA MET A 1 -11.69 -32.05 22.54
C MET A 1 -11.48 -31.68 21.07
N THR A 2 -10.53 -30.78 20.80
CA THR A 2 -10.07 -30.42 19.45
C THR A 2 -8.55 -30.51 19.50
N SER A 3 -8.02 -31.59 18.94
CA SER A 3 -6.58 -31.84 18.83
C SER A 3 -5.94 -30.79 17.93
N ARG A 4 -5.06 -29.96 18.49
CA ARG A 4 -4.26 -29.00 17.71
C ARG A 4 -2.85 -29.55 17.57
N SER A 5 -2.60 -30.14 16.40
CA SER A 5 -1.31 -30.67 15.95
C SER A 5 -0.26 -29.56 16.00
N GLU A 6 0.83 -29.76 16.75
CA GLU A 6 2.11 -30.27 16.24
C GLU A 6 2.75 -29.34 15.20
N ASN A 7 3.91 -28.83 15.58
CA ASN A 7 4.86 -28.08 14.77
C ASN A 7 5.15 -28.83 13.46
N GLY A 8 4.74 -28.22 12.36
CA GLY A 8 5.28 -28.48 11.03
C GLY A 8 5.39 -27.13 10.36
N ALA A 9 6.58 -26.77 9.89
CA ALA A 9 6.78 -25.60 9.05
C ALA A 9 5.87 -25.76 7.81
N ARG A 10 4.66 -25.18 7.86
CA ARG A 10 3.70 -25.30 6.78
C ARG A 10 4.29 -24.56 5.59
N PRO A 11 4.48 -25.21 4.41
CA PRO A 11 4.96 -24.51 3.24
C PRO A 11 3.96 -23.40 2.92
N LEU A 12 4.43 -22.16 2.94
CA LEU A 12 3.58 -20.99 2.78
C LEU A 12 2.76 -21.13 1.48
N PRO A 13 1.43 -20.91 1.50
CA PRO A 13 0.60 -21.02 0.31
C PRO A 13 1.07 -20.03 -0.75
N PHE A 14 0.83 -20.36 -2.02
CA PHE A 14 1.25 -19.55 -3.18
C PHE A 14 0.93 -18.05 -3.02
N LEU A 15 -0.27 -17.72 -2.53
CA LEU A 15 -0.70 -16.34 -2.32
C LEU A 15 0.19 -15.57 -1.32
N SER A 16 0.65 -16.22 -0.25
CA SER A 16 1.51 -15.58 0.75
C SER A 16 2.85 -15.16 0.15
N ARG A 17 3.43 -16.00 -0.73
CA ARG A 17 4.67 -15.69 -1.46
C ARG A 17 4.45 -14.60 -2.52
N LEU A 18 3.27 -14.57 -3.14
CA LEU A 18 2.90 -13.54 -4.11
C LEU A 18 2.80 -12.16 -3.44
N ILE A 19 2.19 -12.09 -2.25
CA ILE A 19 2.01 -10.84 -1.48
C ILE A 19 3.35 -10.29 -0.99
N GLN A 20 4.28 -11.14 -0.52
CA GLN A 20 5.61 -10.69 -0.11
C GLN A 20 6.44 -10.09 -1.26
N ARG A 21 6.18 -10.52 -2.51
CA ARG A 21 6.85 -9.98 -3.70
C ARG A 21 6.40 -8.55 -4.05
N VAL A 22 5.24 -8.11 -3.58
CA VAL A 22 4.70 -6.76 -3.78
C VAL A 22 5.34 -5.72 -2.84
N GLY A 23 6.10 -6.14 -1.83
CA GLY A 23 6.73 -5.25 -0.86
C GLY A 23 7.98 -4.48 -1.32
N THR A 24 8.29 -4.42 -2.62
CA THR A 24 9.52 -3.75 -3.09
C THR A 24 9.30 -2.24 -3.28
N SER A 25 10.15 -1.41 -2.68
CA SER A 25 10.15 0.06 -2.87
C SER A 25 10.35 0.49 -4.33
N ARG A 26 10.87 -0.41 -5.18
CA ARG A 26 11.08 -0.18 -6.60
C ARG A 26 9.78 -0.07 -7.39
N LEU A 27 8.71 -0.75 -6.95
CA LEU A 27 7.39 -0.67 -7.62
C LEU A 27 6.80 0.74 -7.54
N ALA A 28 7.03 1.46 -6.44
CA ALA A 28 6.54 2.83 -6.28
C ALA A 28 7.07 3.74 -7.40
N SER A 29 8.36 3.65 -7.70
CA SER A 29 8.97 4.42 -8.80
C SER A 29 8.37 4.04 -10.16
N TYR A 30 8.13 2.73 -10.40
CA TYR A 30 7.50 2.28 -11.65
C TYR A 30 6.07 2.80 -11.82
N PHE A 31 5.25 2.79 -10.76
CA PHE A 31 3.89 3.34 -10.83
C PHE A 31 3.87 4.85 -11.09
N LEU A 32 4.80 5.60 -10.50
CA LEU A 32 4.94 7.03 -10.79
C LEU A 32 5.31 7.28 -12.26
N TRP A 33 6.29 6.54 -12.80
CA TRP A 33 6.66 6.64 -14.20
C TRP A 33 5.52 6.23 -15.14
N LEU A 34 4.78 5.16 -14.82
CA LEU A 34 3.62 4.72 -15.60
C LEU A 34 2.54 5.81 -15.65
N LEU A 35 2.23 6.44 -14.50
CA LEU A 35 1.28 7.54 -14.43
C LEU A 35 1.72 8.74 -15.30
N VAL A 36 3.00 9.11 -15.22
CA VAL A 36 3.57 10.20 -16.03
C VAL A 36 3.45 9.89 -17.51
N ILE A 37 3.78 8.65 -17.92
CA ILE A 37 3.65 8.21 -19.33
C ILE A 37 2.19 8.26 -19.79
N LEU A 38 1.25 7.73 -18.98
CA LEU A 38 -0.17 7.75 -19.31
C LEU A 38 -0.69 9.19 -19.47
N CYS A 39 -0.23 10.09 -18.61
CA CYS A 39 -0.59 11.49 -18.66
C CYS A 39 -0.04 12.20 -19.89
N LEU A 40 1.21 11.91 -20.28
CA LEU A 40 1.78 12.38 -21.54
C LEU A 40 0.98 11.85 -22.73
N VAL A 41 0.64 10.56 -22.76
CA VAL A 41 -0.15 9.96 -23.85
C VAL A 41 -1.51 10.65 -23.98
N LEU A 42 -2.21 10.92 -22.87
CA LEU A 42 -3.46 11.66 -22.89
C LEU A 42 -3.28 13.10 -23.38
N GLY A 43 -2.23 13.79 -22.93
CA GLY A 43 -1.90 15.14 -23.38
C GLY A 43 -1.60 15.22 -24.88
N LEU A 44 -0.89 14.22 -25.42
CA LEU A 44 -0.65 14.10 -26.87
C LEU A 44 -1.92 13.72 -27.64
N ALA A 45 -2.77 12.87 -27.07
CA ALA A 45 -4.07 12.52 -27.66
C ALA A 45 -5.00 13.74 -27.77
N ASP A 46 -4.93 14.66 -26.81
CA ASP A 46 -5.63 15.96 -26.85
C ASP A 46 -5.19 16.83 -28.03
N PHE A 47 -3.95 16.67 -28.52
CA PHE A 47 -3.45 17.38 -29.69
C PHE A 47 -3.94 16.78 -31.01
N ALA A 48 -4.24 15.47 -31.02
CA ALA A 48 -4.74 14.75 -32.19
C ALA A 48 -6.26 14.89 -32.39
N TYR A 49 -7.00 15.32 -31.35
CA TYR A 49 -8.45 15.40 -31.36
C TYR A 49 -8.93 16.85 -31.19
N HIS A 50 -9.53 17.43 -32.22
CA HIS A 50 -10.22 18.72 -32.10
C HIS A 50 -11.47 18.54 -31.22
N LYS A 51 -11.39 18.98 -29.98
CA LYS A 51 -12.53 18.98 -29.07
C LYS A 51 -13.43 20.17 -29.39
N HIS A 52 -14.74 19.93 -29.46
CA HIS A 52 -15.73 21.01 -29.46
C HIS A 52 -15.95 21.43 -28.02
N VAL A 53 -15.47 22.61 -27.69
CA VAL A 53 -15.33 23.07 -26.33
C VAL A 53 -16.33 24.19 -26.05
N GLU A 54 -17.16 24.04 -25.02
CA GLU A 54 -18.21 25.01 -24.65
C GLU A 54 -17.65 26.11 -23.72
N PHE A 55 -16.51 25.88 -23.07
CA PHE A 55 -15.89 26.81 -22.14
C PHE A 55 -14.54 27.35 -22.65
N PRO A 56 -14.28 28.67 -22.57
CA PRO A 56 -13.06 29.28 -23.09
C PRO A 56 -11.77 28.85 -22.37
N VAL A 57 -11.89 28.34 -21.14
CA VAL A 57 -10.75 27.78 -20.38
C VAL A 57 -10.26 26.42 -20.92
N GLU A 58 -11.11 25.71 -21.64
CA GLU A 58 -10.81 24.39 -22.19
C GLU A 58 -10.25 24.48 -23.64
N GLU A 59 -10.14 25.67 -24.23
CA GLU A 59 -9.40 25.90 -25.50
C GLU A 59 -7.89 25.65 -25.35
N PHE A 60 -7.38 25.56 -24.11
CA PHE A 60 -5.97 25.33 -23.88
C PHE A 60 -5.57 23.91 -24.29
N PRO A 61 -4.60 23.75 -25.22
CA PRO A 61 -4.15 22.43 -25.62
C PRO A 61 -3.58 21.67 -24.41
N ALA A 62 -3.98 20.40 -24.26
CA ALA A 62 -3.62 19.51 -23.16
C ALA A 62 -4.22 19.84 -21.77
N PHE A 63 -5.30 20.63 -21.70
CA PHE A 63 -5.98 20.97 -20.44
C PHE A 63 -6.30 19.73 -19.57
N TYR A 64 -6.91 18.70 -20.15
CA TYR A 64 -7.31 17.49 -19.41
C TYR A 64 -6.12 16.65 -18.95
N GLY A 65 -5.05 16.57 -19.76
CA GLY A 65 -3.81 15.92 -19.38
C GLY A 65 -3.19 16.59 -18.16
N LEU A 66 -3.04 17.92 -18.21
CA LEU A 66 -2.45 18.69 -17.12
C LEU A 66 -3.33 18.67 -15.86
N PHE A 67 -4.65 18.78 -16.02
CA PHE A 67 -5.60 18.72 -14.90
C PHE A 67 -5.56 17.36 -14.20
N ALA A 68 -5.50 16.26 -14.97
CA ALA A 68 -5.37 14.92 -14.40
C ALA A 68 -4.02 14.72 -13.69
N LEU A 69 -2.91 15.25 -14.24
CA LEU A 69 -1.60 15.22 -13.60
C LEU A 69 -1.64 15.89 -12.23
N ILE A 70 -2.14 17.13 -12.19
CA ILE A 70 -2.23 17.94 -10.98
C ILE A 70 -3.19 17.29 -9.98
N GLY A 71 -4.37 16.84 -10.44
CA GLY A 71 -5.37 16.21 -9.60
C GLY A 71 -4.86 14.97 -8.88
N VAL A 72 -4.19 14.06 -9.61
CA VAL A 72 -3.59 12.87 -8.99
C VAL A 72 -2.43 13.23 -8.06
N PHE A 73 -1.58 14.19 -8.45
CA PHE A 73 -0.48 14.63 -7.59
C PHE A 73 -0.99 15.17 -6.25
N VAL A 74 -2.00 16.06 -6.29
CA VAL A 74 -2.64 16.61 -5.09
C VAL A 74 -3.27 15.50 -4.24
N LEU A 75 -3.95 14.53 -4.85
CA LEU A 75 -4.55 13.40 -4.14
C LEU A 75 -3.51 12.55 -3.38
N VAL A 76 -2.37 12.25 -4.02
CA VAL A 76 -1.28 11.50 -3.38
C VAL A 76 -0.67 12.27 -2.23
N VAL A 77 -0.42 13.58 -2.40
CA VAL A 77 0.11 14.44 -1.33
C VAL A 77 -0.87 14.51 -0.16
N ALA A 78 -2.16 14.71 -0.43
CA ALA A 78 -3.20 14.73 0.58
C ALA A 78 -3.28 13.39 1.36
N SER A 79 -3.20 12.26 0.66
CA SER A 79 -3.18 10.93 1.29
C SER A 79 -1.96 10.74 2.20
N LYS A 80 -0.77 11.20 1.77
CA LYS A 80 0.43 11.16 2.62
C LYS A 80 0.27 12.06 3.85
N GLY A 81 -0.32 13.24 3.69
CA GLY A 81 -0.64 14.13 4.81
C GLY A 81 -1.59 13.47 5.82
N LEU A 82 -2.67 12.84 5.32
CA LEU A 82 -3.60 12.09 6.16
C LEU A 82 -2.94 10.90 6.84
N GLN A 83 -2.04 10.20 6.15
CA GLN A 83 -1.29 9.07 6.72
C GLN A 83 -0.42 9.51 7.91
N VAL A 84 0.23 10.67 7.82
CA VAL A 84 1.01 11.22 8.95
C VAL A 84 0.11 11.51 10.15
N LEU A 85 -1.09 12.05 9.91
CA LEU A 85 -2.06 12.34 10.96
C LEU A 85 -2.61 11.06 11.63
N LEU A 86 -2.84 9.99 10.85
CA LEU A 86 -3.38 8.73 11.36
C LEU A 86 -2.32 7.83 12.01
N ARG A 87 -1.05 7.96 11.65
CA ARG A 87 0.01 7.05 12.08
C ARG A 87 0.20 7.12 13.59
N ARG A 88 -0.13 6.03 14.28
CA ARG A 88 0.07 5.87 15.73
C ARG A 88 1.47 5.33 16.04
N PRO A 89 2.02 5.63 17.24
CA PRO A 89 3.28 5.04 17.67
C PRO A 89 3.15 3.53 17.82
N GLU A 90 4.23 2.80 17.52
CA GLU A 90 4.25 1.33 17.56
C GLU A 90 3.87 0.79 18.95
N ASN A 91 4.24 1.52 20.00
CA ASN A 91 4.00 1.12 21.38
C ASN A 91 2.59 1.49 21.90
N TYR A 92 1.70 2.01 21.05
CA TYR A 92 0.40 2.53 21.49
C TYR A 92 -0.48 1.48 22.20
N TYR A 93 -0.40 0.21 21.81
CA TYR A 93 -1.14 -0.90 22.43
C TYR A 93 -0.28 -1.82 23.29
N ALA A 94 1.04 -1.58 23.36
CA ALA A 94 1.98 -2.50 24.01
C ALA A 94 1.69 -2.72 25.51
N SER A 95 1.16 -1.72 26.21
CA SER A 95 0.82 -1.87 27.63
C SER A 95 -0.52 -2.59 27.87
N LYS A 96 -1.35 -2.75 26.83
CA LYS A 96 -2.67 -3.40 26.87
C LYS A 96 -2.74 -4.65 26.01
N SER A 97 -1.61 -5.09 25.43
CA SER A 97 -1.55 -6.30 24.62
C SER A 97 -1.55 -7.53 25.53
N VAL A 98 -2.18 -8.61 25.08
CA VAL A 98 -2.21 -9.91 25.76
C VAL A 98 -0.80 -10.44 26.05
N ASP A 99 0.17 -10.10 25.19
CA ASP A 99 1.58 -10.47 25.39
C ASP A 99 2.25 -9.78 26.60
N ALA A 100 1.65 -8.71 27.13
CA ALA A 100 2.11 -8.03 28.34
C ALA A 100 1.59 -8.70 29.62
N GLU A 101 0.62 -9.61 29.51
CA GLU A 101 0.12 -10.38 30.63
C GLU A 101 1.09 -11.53 30.95
N PRO A 102 1.27 -11.88 32.25
CA PRO A 102 2.02 -13.06 32.63
C PRO A 102 1.45 -14.29 31.94
N HIS A 103 2.23 -14.92 31.07
CA HIS A 103 1.79 -16.10 30.34
C HIS A 103 1.53 -17.26 31.32
N PRO A 104 0.38 -17.94 31.25
CA PRO A 104 0.03 -18.99 32.21
C PRO A 104 0.99 -20.18 32.14
N ASP A 105 1.46 -20.61 33.31
CA ASP A 105 2.44 -21.71 33.43
C ASP A 105 1.95 -23.06 32.88
N PHE A 106 0.63 -23.27 32.85
CA PHE A 106 0.04 -24.55 32.42
C PHE A 106 0.13 -24.80 30.90
N ASP A 107 0.43 -23.77 30.09
CA ASP A 107 0.63 -23.90 28.64
C ASP A 107 2.12 -23.86 28.23
N LEU A 108 3.02 -23.58 29.19
CA LEU A 108 4.46 -23.60 28.97
C LEU A 108 4.98 -25.05 28.89
N LYS A 109 5.00 -25.61 27.67
CA LYS A 109 5.70 -26.88 27.38
C LYS A 109 7.22 -26.73 27.46
N ARG A 110 7.75 -26.51 28.67
CA ARG A 110 9.19 -26.47 28.97
C ARG A 110 9.79 -27.86 28.69
N LYS A 111 10.56 -27.99 27.60
CA LYS A 111 11.42 -29.16 27.38
C LYS A 111 12.74 -28.94 28.11
N THR A 112 13.00 -29.72 29.14
CA THR A 112 14.34 -29.85 29.71
C THR A 112 15.20 -30.58 28.69
N PHE A 113 16.17 -29.90 28.11
CA PHE A 113 17.25 -30.54 27.37
C PHE A 113 18.34 -30.87 28.40
N ASP A 114 18.38 -32.13 28.83
CA ASP A 114 19.57 -32.68 29.49
C ASP A 114 20.63 -32.95 28.42
N ALA A 115 21.87 -32.53 28.70
CA ALA A 115 23.04 -32.59 27.83
C ALA A 115 23.70 -33.97 27.82
#